data_AF-A0A0V0XDW3-F1
#
_entry.id   AF-A0A0V0XDW3-F1
#
_cell.length_a   1.000
_cell.length_b   1.000
_cell.length_c   1.000
_cell.angle_alpha   90.00
_cell.angle_beta   90.00
_cell.angle_gamma   90.00
#
_symmetry.space_group_name_H-M   'P 1'
#
loop_
_entity.id
_entity.type
_entity.pdbx_description
1 polymer ?
#
loop_
_entity_poly.entity_id
_entity_poly.type
_entity_poly.pdbx_seq_one_letter_code
_entity_poly.pdbx_strand_id
1 'polypeptide(L)' 'MAVLVFSVLFLAMFTLSDAAWCVCRSDVSNTAQQKTLDYACGAGADCNSILQNGACFNPNTVLAHCSYAANSYFQRK' A
#
# COMPACT_ATOMS: atom_id res chain seq x y z
N MET A 1 23.30 4.64 -32.50
CA MET A 1 21.89 5.10 -32.46
C MET A 1 21.05 4.21 -31.55
N ALA A 2 20.92 2.91 -31.83
CA ALA A 2 20.11 1.98 -31.01
C ALA A 2 20.52 1.88 -29.52
N VAL A 3 21.83 1.92 -29.22
CA VAL A 3 22.34 1.85 -27.83
C VAL A 3 21.90 3.05 -27.00
N LEU A 4 21.99 4.26 -27.55
CA LEU A 4 21.55 5.48 -26.87
C LEU A 4 20.03 5.48 -26.65
N VAL A 5 19.25 4.97 -27.61
CA VAL A 5 17.80 4.83 -27.47
C VAL A 5 17.44 3.86 -26.35
N PHE A 6 18.11 2.70 -26.27
CA PHE A 6 17.91 1.74 -25.19
C PHE A 6 18.29 2.30 -23.80
N SER A 7 19.40 3.04 -23.71
CA SER A 7 19.82 3.69 -22.47
C SER A 7 18.83 4.76 -22.00
N VAL A 8 18.28 5.54 -22.93
CA VAL A 8 17.28 6.57 -22.62
C VAL A 8 15.94 5.96 -22.20
N LEU A 9 15.50 4.86 -22.84
CA LEU A 9 14.31 4.10 -22.43
C LEU A 9 14.45 3.51 -21.01
N PHE A 10 15.63 3.00 -20.67
CA PHE A 10 15.91 2.51 -19.31
C PHE A 10 15.86 3.62 -18.26
N LEU A 11 16.45 4.78 -18.56
CA LEU A 11 16.43 5.94 -17.65
C LEU A 11 15.02 6.50 -17.43
N ALA A 12 14.16 6.48 -18.46
CA ALA A 12 12.79 6.98 -18.37
C ALA A 12 11.87 6.14 -17.45
N MET A 13 12.19 4.86 -17.19
CA MET A 13 11.38 4.01 -16.32
C MET A 13 11.52 4.35 -14.81
N PHE A 14 12.61 5.02 -14.42
CA PHE A 14 12.87 5.33 -13.01
C PHE A 14 12.33 6.68 -12.56
N THR A 15 11.93 7.56 -13.48
CA THR A 15 11.65 8.97 -13.16
C THR A 15 10.16 9.32 -13.00
N LEU A 16 9.24 8.36 -13.07
CA LEU A 16 7.78 8.61 -13.03
C LEU A 16 7.03 7.99 -11.84
N SER A 17 7.70 7.37 -10.86
CA SER A 17 7.02 6.86 -9.66
C SER A 17 7.18 7.84 -8.50
N ASP A 18 6.05 8.32 -7.96
CA ASP A 18 6.03 9.25 -6.81
C ASP A 18 6.37 8.56 -5.48
N ALA A 19 6.54 7.22 -5.48
CA ALA A 19 6.84 6.39 -4.31
C ALA A 19 5.97 6.69 -3.07
N ALA A 20 4.76 7.22 -3.28
CA ALA A 20 3.85 7.60 -2.22
C ALA A 20 3.33 6.36 -1.50
N TRP A 21 3.22 6.44 -0.17
CA TRP A 21 2.68 5.37 0.65
C TRP A 21 1.60 5.92 1.59
N CYS A 22 0.38 5.39 1.49
CA CYS A 22 -0.74 5.83 2.32
C CYS A 22 -0.71 5.12 3.69
N VAL A 23 -0.69 5.87 4.79
CA VAL A 23 -0.71 5.33 6.16
C VAL A 23 -1.95 5.78 6.93
N CYS A 24 -2.46 4.92 7.81
CA CYS A 24 -3.52 5.31 8.72
C CYS A 24 -2.99 6.23 9.82
N ARG A 25 -3.80 7.21 10.22
CA ARG A 25 -3.47 8.12 11.31
C ARG A 25 -3.39 7.38 12.65
N SER A 26 -2.35 7.64 13.42
CA SER A 26 -2.15 7.04 14.75
C SER A 26 -2.92 7.77 15.85
N ASP A 27 -3.36 9.00 15.60
CA ASP A 27 -4.02 9.88 16.58
C ASP A 27 -5.56 9.78 16.57
N VAL A 28 -6.11 8.85 15.78
CA VAL A 28 -7.54 8.52 15.78
C VAL A 28 -7.81 7.22 16.54
N SER A 29 -9.05 7.00 16.94
CA SER A 29 -9.43 5.79 17.69
C SER A 29 -9.21 4.51 16.87
N ASN A 30 -8.91 3.40 17.55
CA ASN A 30 -8.83 2.08 16.91
C ASN A 30 -10.13 1.72 16.17
N THR A 31 -11.29 2.19 16.63
CA THR A 31 -12.57 1.99 15.93
C THR A 31 -12.60 2.70 14.58
N ALA A 32 -12.06 3.93 14.49
CA ALA A 32 -11.95 4.64 13.22
C ALA A 32 -10.97 3.93 12.28
N GLN A 33 -9.83 3.47 12.80
CA GLN A 33 -8.86 2.68 12.03
C GLN A 33 -9.47 1.38 11.51
N GLN A 34 -10.22 0.65 12.34
CA GLN A 34 -10.89 -0.58 11.93
C GLN A 34 -11.91 -0.33 10.83
N LYS A 35 -12.71 0.75 10.93
CA LYS A 35 -13.64 1.13 9.85
C LYS A 35 -12.93 1.41 8.52
N THR A 36 -11.76 2.07 8.57
CA THR A 36 -10.94 2.30 7.37
C THR A 36 -10.39 0.99 6.81
N LEU A 37 -9.90 0.09 7.67
CA LEU A 37 -9.43 -1.24 7.30
C LEU A 37 -10.54 -2.05 6.61
N ASP A 38 -11.72 -2.14 7.24
CA ASP A 38 -12.87 -2.89 6.73
C ASP A 38 -13.31 -2.36 5.35
N TYR A 39 -13.36 -1.02 5.21
CA TYR A 39 -13.68 -0.37 3.94
C TYR A 39 -12.64 -0.71 2.87
N ALA A 40 -11.34 -0.54 3.16
CA ALA A 40 -10.28 -0.79 2.19
C ALA A 40 -10.31 -2.24 1.68
N CYS A 41 -10.47 -3.21 2.58
CA CYS A 41 -10.60 -4.62 2.22
C CYS A 41 -11.83 -4.91 1.37
N GLY A 42 -12.98 -4.29 1.68
CA GLY A 42 -14.20 -4.44 0.89
C GLY A 42 -14.18 -3.71 -0.46
N ALA A 43 -13.30 -2.71 -0.62
CA ALA A 43 -13.25 -1.82 -1.78
C ALA A 43 -12.11 -2.13 -2.77
N GLY A 44 -11.37 -3.23 -2.58
CA GLY A 44 -10.39 -3.75 -3.54
C GLY A 44 -8.93 -3.74 -3.09
N ALA A 45 -8.64 -3.46 -1.81
CA ALA A 45 -7.32 -3.73 -1.24
C ALA A 45 -7.04 -5.25 -1.20
N ASP A 46 -5.77 -5.64 -1.23
CA ASP A 46 -5.37 -7.02 -0.92
C ASP A 46 -5.13 -7.16 0.58
N CYS A 47 -6.14 -7.65 1.29
CA CYS A 47 -6.03 -7.88 2.72
C CYS A 47 -5.52 -9.28 3.09
N ASN A 48 -5.22 -10.17 2.14
CA ASN A 48 -4.74 -11.52 2.46
C ASN A 48 -3.38 -11.48 3.17
N SER A 49 -2.54 -10.51 2.80
CA SER A 49 -1.20 -10.36 3.36
C SER A 49 -1.20 -9.97 4.84
N ILE A 50 -2.29 -9.38 5.36
CA ILE A 50 -2.44 -8.97 6.77
C ILE A 50 -3.31 -9.92 7.58
N LEU A 51 -3.85 -10.98 6.98
CA LEU A 51 -4.53 -12.04 7.72
C LEU A 51 -3.54 -12.91 8.48
N GLN A 52 -4.04 -13.73 9.40
CA GLN A 52 -3.21 -14.70 10.13
C GLN A 52 -2.41 -15.56 9.14
N ASN A 53 -1.12 -15.73 9.40
CA ASN A 53 -0.11 -16.38 8.53
C ASN A 53 0.24 -15.61 7.25
N GLY A 54 -0.31 -14.42 7.03
CA GLY A 54 0.08 -13.51 5.96
C GLY A 54 1.45 -12.88 6.20
N ALA A 55 2.14 -12.51 5.11
CA ALA A 55 3.50 -11.95 5.16
C ALA A 55 3.60 -10.63 5.93
N CYS A 56 2.49 -9.87 6.00
CA CYS A 56 2.38 -8.58 6.66
C CYS A 56 1.48 -8.63 7.90
N PHE A 57 1.25 -9.82 8.47
CA PHE A 57 0.45 -9.96 9.69
C PHE A 57 1.09 -9.24 10.90
N ASN A 58 2.41 -9.26 11.01
CA ASN A 58 3.11 -8.63 12.12
C ASN A 58 3.63 -7.23 11.75
N PRO A 59 3.49 -6.24 12.65
CA PRO A 59 2.91 -6.33 13.99
C PRO A 59 1.36 -6.46 13.96
N ASN A 60 0.82 -7.35 14.80
CA ASN A 60 -0.63 -7.59 14.91
C ASN A 60 -1.33 -6.45 15.66
N THR A 61 -1.46 -5.30 14.99
CA THR A 61 -2.15 -4.12 15.49
C THR A 61 -3.08 -3.56 14.42
N VAL A 62 -4.21 -2.99 14.85
CA VAL A 62 -5.20 -2.40 13.93
C VAL A 62 -4.56 -1.30 13.07
N LEU A 63 -3.69 -0.46 13.65
CA LEU A 63 -2.99 0.60 12.93
C LEU A 63 -2.10 0.07 11.80
N ALA A 64 -1.34 -1.00 12.05
CA ALA A 64 -0.44 -1.58 11.06
C ALA A 64 -1.22 -2.23 9.92
N HIS A 65 -2.24 -3.02 10.25
CA HIS A 65 -3.12 -3.66 9.27
C HIS A 65 -3.89 -2.63 8.45
N CYS A 66 -4.43 -1.58 9.11
CA CYS A 66 -5.09 -0.45 8.45
C CYS A 66 -4.15 0.25 7.46
N SER A 67 -2.92 0.55 7.87
CA SER A 67 -1.96 1.24 7.00
C SER A 67 -1.59 0.42 5.77
N TYR A 68 -1.44 -0.90 5.93
CA TYR A 68 -1.21 -1.78 4.79
C TYR A 68 -2.43 -1.82 3.85
N ALA A 69 -3.64 -2.01 4.39
CA ALA A 69 -4.86 -2.06 3.59
C ALA A 69 -5.14 -0.73 2.87
N ALA A 70 -4.97 0.40 3.55
CA ALA A 70 -5.13 1.73 2.98
C ALA A 70 -4.13 1.98 1.84
N ASN A 71 -2.86 1.59 2.02
CA ASN A 71 -1.89 1.68 0.94
C ASN A 71 -2.24 0.72 -0.21
N SER A 72 -2.59 -0.53 0.07
CA SER A 72 -2.97 -1.47 -0.98
C SER A 72 -4.19 -0.98 -1.75
N TYR A 73 -5.14 -0.29 -1.12
CA TYR A 73 -6.26 0.35 -1.80
C TYR A 73 -5.78 1.50 -2.69
N PHE A 74 -4.94 2.39 -2.16
CA PHE A 74 -4.38 3.54 -2.89
C PHE A 74 -3.58 3.13 -4.13
N GLN A 75 -2.72 2.11 -4.03
CA GLN A 75 -1.88 1.68 -5.15
C GLN A 75 -2.66 0.93 -6.25
N ARG A 76 -3.87 0.47 -5.96
CA ARG A 76 -4.72 -0.29 -6.88
C ARG A 76 -5.80 0.57 -7.54
N LYS A 77 -5.88 1.85 -7.18
CA LYS A 77 -6.84 2.82 -7.70
C LYS A 77 -6.10 3.92 -8.44
#